data_AF-A0A0J6VEL1-F1
#
_entry.id   AF-A0A0J6VEL1-F1
#
_cell.length_a   1.000
_cell.length_b   1.000
_cell.length_c   1.000
_cell.angle_alpha   90.00
_cell.angle_beta   90.00
_cell.angle_gamma   90.00
#
_symmetry.space_group_name_H-M   'P 1'
#
loop_
_entity.id
_entity.type
_entity.pdbx_description
1 polymer ?
#
loop_
_entity_poly.entity_id
_entity_poly.type
_entity_poly.pdbx_seq_one_letter_code
_entity_poly.pdbx_strand_id
1 'polypeptide(L)'
;MSLEEHKRRERAHAIGLFRYQLICPALEAGLSTKQRGRLVREIAERRHIDPFGSQVQVARATLDRWIRRYRAGGFEALVPEPRRLATRTDEQVLELAASLKRENPARTAAQVARILRTATGWAPSESTLLRHFHRSELMGPATGQAGEVFGRFEAPDPNELWVGDALHGPRVGDRKTYLFAFLDDHSRLVVGHRFGFAEDTVRLAAALKPALAARGVPASIYVDNGSAFVDAWLLRACAKLGIRLVHSAPGRPQGRGKIERFFRTVREQFLVEVTDTSSEDLAAAGVDHRGALLELNRLFMAWVETEYHRRTHSETEAPPLARWEDGWDRLGGLPALPTAADLTEAFLWSEFRTVTKTATVSLHANTYRVDPALAGRRVELVFSPFDLETIEVRYRDQSFGAAIAHTIPRHAHPKARPETVDSGPAPAVTGIDYLALTAAAHHEQLRQDERIGYHALYGPRTDRTIDAVSDHAQIPGQLSITDLDPGNAAHEDGVSA
;
A
#
# COMPACT_ATOMS: atom_id res chain seq x y z
N MET A 1 12.32 -40.83 5.57
CA MET A 1 12.96 -39.92 6.56
C MET A 1 12.43 -38.52 6.30
N SER A 2 11.87 -37.88 7.32
CA SER A 2 11.40 -36.49 7.23
C SER A 2 12.58 -35.52 7.04
N LEU A 3 12.36 -34.39 6.36
CA LEU A 3 13.33 -33.30 6.22
C LEU A 3 13.88 -32.86 7.60
N GLU A 4 13.05 -32.91 8.64
CA GLU A 4 13.47 -32.61 10.01
C GLU A 4 14.41 -33.67 10.60
N GLU A 5 14.17 -34.95 10.31
CA GLU A 5 15.03 -36.04 10.79
C GLU A 5 16.41 -35.97 10.12
N HIS A 6 16.44 -35.60 8.84
CA HIS A 6 17.69 -35.37 8.11
C HIS A 6 18.50 -34.23 8.72
N LYS A 7 17.89 -33.05 8.91
CA LYS A 7 18.53 -31.88 9.54
C LYS A 7 19.02 -32.18 10.96
N ARG A 8 18.25 -32.95 11.75
CA ARG A 8 18.67 -33.37 13.11
C ARG A 8 19.88 -34.30 13.07
N ARG A 9 19.94 -35.22 12.11
CA ARG A 9 21.06 -36.13 11.94
C ARG A 9 22.33 -35.39 11.51
N GLU A 10 22.23 -34.47 10.55
CA GLU A 10 23.35 -33.61 10.14
C GLU A 10 23.88 -32.79 11.32
N ARG A 11 22.99 -32.20 12.12
CA ARG A 11 23.35 -31.45 13.32
C ARG A 11 24.08 -32.31 14.36
N ALA A 12 23.59 -33.52 14.61
CA ALA A 12 24.24 -34.45 15.55
C ALA A 12 25.62 -34.89 15.05
N HIS A 13 25.75 -35.15 13.75
CA HIS A 13 27.00 -35.54 13.11
C HIS A 13 28.06 -34.43 13.19
N ALA A 14 27.66 -33.16 12.94
CA ALA A 14 28.53 -32.00 13.10
C ALA A 14 29.06 -31.86 14.54
N ILE A 15 28.21 -32.11 15.54
CA ILE A 15 28.63 -32.13 16.95
C ILE A 15 29.61 -33.28 17.22
N GLY A 16 29.41 -34.46 16.62
CA GLY A 16 30.34 -35.59 16.70
C GLY A 16 31.72 -35.24 16.14
N LEU A 17 31.78 -34.62 14.96
CA LEU A 17 33.02 -34.17 14.31
C LEU A 17 33.78 -33.16 15.18
N PHE A 18 33.09 -32.17 15.73
CA PHE A 18 33.69 -31.21 16.65
C PHE A 18 34.30 -31.88 17.88
N ARG A 19 33.56 -32.80 18.51
CA ARG A 19 34.07 -33.57 19.67
C ARG A 19 35.33 -34.36 19.30
N TYR A 20 35.31 -35.01 18.14
CA TYR A 20 36.44 -35.79 17.65
C TYR A 20 37.67 -34.91 17.40
N GLN A 21 37.51 -33.77 16.71
CA GLN A 21 38.58 -32.81 16.46
C GLN A 21 39.26 -32.35 17.75
N LEU A 22 38.47 -32.05 18.79
CA LEU A 22 39.02 -31.64 20.08
C LEU A 22 39.81 -32.72 20.80
N ILE A 23 39.44 -34.00 20.68
CA ILE A 23 40.14 -35.08 21.38
C ILE A 23 41.24 -35.73 20.54
N CYS A 24 41.26 -35.52 19.23
CA CYS A 24 42.20 -36.15 18.30
C CYS A 24 43.67 -36.06 18.74
N PRO A 25 44.19 -34.90 19.20
CA PRO A 25 45.56 -34.79 19.69
C PRO A 25 45.86 -35.68 20.92
N ALA A 26 44.84 -36.01 21.71
CA ALA A 26 44.98 -36.83 22.92
C ALA A 26 44.80 -38.34 22.68
N LEU A 27 44.51 -38.76 21.44
CA LEU A 27 44.23 -40.14 21.06
C LEU A 27 45.46 -40.91 20.54
N GLU A 28 46.58 -40.25 20.30
CA GLU A 28 47.80 -40.84 19.74
C GLU A 28 48.33 -42.02 20.60
N ALA A 29 48.67 -43.13 19.94
CA ALA A 29 48.96 -44.42 20.57
C ALA A 29 50.23 -44.42 21.44
N GLY A 30 51.16 -43.49 21.20
CA GLY A 30 52.43 -43.36 21.95
C GLY A 30 52.37 -42.48 23.20
N LEU A 31 51.23 -41.84 23.51
CA LEU A 31 51.14 -40.89 24.62
C LEU A 31 51.03 -41.60 25.98
N SER A 32 52.00 -41.32 26.87
CA SER A 32 51.88 -41.67 28.29
C SER A 32 50.71 -40.97 28.96
N THR A 33 50.24 -41.51 30.08
CA THR A 33 49.14 -40.91 30.88
C THR A 33 49.44 -39.47 31.29
N LYS A 34 50.70 -39.15 31.61
CA LYS A 34 51.13 -37.79 32.01
C LYS A 34 51.10 -36.82 30.82
N GLN A 35 51.58 -37.24 29.66
CA GLN A 35 51.55 -36.44 28.43
C GLN A 35 50.12 -36.16 27.96
N ARG A 36 49.26 -37.19 27.94
CA ARG A 36 47.83 -37.04 27.63
C ARG A 36 47.15 -36.07 28.60
N GLY A 37 47.42 -36.21 29.90
CA GLY A 37 46.85 -35.32 30.92
C GLY A 37 47.26 -33.86 30.74
N ARG A 38 48.46 -33.58 30.23
CA ARG A 38 48.90 -32.21 29.88
C ARG A 38 48.13 -31.67 28.68
N LEU A 39 48.04 -32.45 27.59
CA LEU A 39 47.30 -32.06 26.39
C LEU A 39 45.82 -31.78 26.66
N VAL A 40 45.16 -32.63 27.45
CA VAL A 40 43.74 -32.42 27.78
C VAL A 40 43.53 -31.15 28.62
N ARG A 41 44.46 -30.79 29.50
CA ARG A 41 44.39 -29.51 30.25
C ARG A 41 44.55 -28.31 29.32
N GLU A 42 45.52 -28.36 28.42
CA GLU A 42 45.75 -27.31 27.44
C GLU A 42 44.54 -27.10 26.53
N ILE A 43 43.89 -28.19 26.09
CA ILE A 43 42.65 -28.11 25.30
C ILE A 43 41.51 -27.52 26.14
N ALA A 44 41.40 -27.86 27.43
CA ALA A 44 40.37 -27.34 28.31
C ALA A 44 40.53 -25.84 28.65
N GLU A 45 41.76 -25.32 28.63
CA GLU A 45 42.06 -23.91 28.88
C GLU A 45 41.73 -23.00 27.68
N ARG A 46 41.65 -23.56 26.48
CA ARG A 46 41.33 -22.83 25.24
C ARG A 46 39.81 -22.67 25.03
N ARG A 47 39.43 -21.59 24.36
CA ARG A 47 38.08 -21.41 23.78
C ARG A 47 38.05 -21.97 22.37
N HIS A 48 36.96 -22.66 22.04
CA HIS A 48 36.75 -23.35 20.75
C HIS A 48 35.49 -22.82 20.09
N ILE A 49 35.44 -22.84 18.76
CA ILE A 49 34.23 -22.51 18.01
C ILE A 49 33.47 -23.81 17.75
N ASP A 50 32.22 -23.89 18.20
CA ASP A 50 31.37 -25.03 17.90
C ASP A 50 30.90 -25.02 16.42
N PRO A 51 30.33 -26.12 15.90
CA PRO A 51 29.85 -26.18 14.51
C PRO A 51 28.77 -25.17 14.14
N PHE A 52 28.23 -24.42 15.10
CA PHE A 52 27.17 -23.43 14.91
C PHE A 52 27.65 -22.00 15.19
N GLY A 53 28.98 -21.79 15.31
CA GLY A 53 29.60 -20.47 15.42
C GLY A 53 29.72 -19.93 16.86
N SER A 54 29.36 -20.70 17.88
CA SER A 54 29.42 -20.25 19.28
C SER A 54 30.77 -20.55 19.92
N GLN A 55 31.31 -19.59 20.69
CA GLN A 55 32.51 -19.82 21.50
C GLN A 55 32.17 -20.66 22.74
N VAL A 56 32.82 -21.81 22.87
CA VAL A 56 32.63 -22.75 23.99
C VAL A 56 33.96 -23.12 24.63
N GLN A 57 33.96 -23.30 25.94
CA GLN A 57 35.08 -23.87 26.69
C GLN A 57 34.66 -25.23 27.25
N VAL A 58 35.42 -26.28 26.94
CA VAL A 58 35.06 -27.65 27.30
C VAL A 58 35.87 -28.08 28.53
N ALA A 59 35.16 -28.39 29.61
CA ALA A 59 35.80 -28.85 30.84
C ALA A 59 36.61 -30.14 30.62
N ARG A 60 37.75 -30.26 31.31
CA ARG A 60 38.64 -31.44 31.27
C ARG A 60 37.90 -32.76 31.42
N ALA A 61 36.99 -32.86 32.39
CA ALA A 61 36.22 -34.08 32.65
C ALA A 61 35.35 -34.51 31.45
N THR A 62 34.89 -33.55 30.63
CA THR A 62 34.13 -33.81 29.41
C THR A 62 35.02 -34.37 28.30
N LEU A 63 36.22 -33.80 28.12
CA LEU A 63 37.21 -34.31 27.17
C LEU A 63 37.65 -35.74 27.52
N ASP A 64 37.95 -36.00 28.80
CA ASP A 64 38.31 -37.33 29.30
C ASP A 64 37.16 -38.34 29.10
N ARG A 65 35.90 -37.90 29.21
CA ARG A 65 34.72 -38.73 28.90
C ARG A 65 34.60 -39.03 27.41
N TRP A 66 34.85 -38.05 26.54
CA TRP A 66 34.83 -38.25 25.08
C TRP A 66 35.94 -39.19 24.61
N ILE A 67 37.16 -39.05 25.14
CA ILE A 67 38.27 -39.98 24.85
C ILE A 67 37.89 -41.42 25.22
N ARG A 68 37.29 -41.64 26.39
CA ARG A 68 36.82 -42.97 26.81
C ARG A 68 35.72 -43.51 25.89
N ARG A 69 34.73 -42.68 25.52
CA ARG A 69 33.65 -43.07 24.60
C ARG A 69 34.18 -43.43 23.21
N TYR A 70 35.09 -42.63 22.67
CA TYR A 70 35.70 -42.88 21.37
C TYR A 70 36.51 -44.19 21.36
N ARG A 71 37.28 -44.46 22.41
CA ARG A 71 38.03 -45.72 22.52
C ARG A 71 37.14 -46.96 22.64
N ALA A 72 35.96 -46.80 23.22
CA ALA A 72 35.01 -47.90 23.41
C ALA A 72 34.12 -48.16 22.19
N GLY A 73 33.76 -47.12 21.41
CA GLY A 73 32.76 -47.25 20.35
C GLY A 73 33.00 -46.36 19.12
N GLY A 74 34.24 -45.91 18.91
CA GLY A 74 34.64 -45.12 17.75
C GLY A 74 33.94 -43.78 17.63
N PHE A 75 33.87 -43.28 16.39
CA PHE A 75 33.28 -41.98 16.08
C PHE A 75 31.77 -41.91 16.41
N GLU A 76 31.02 -42.98 16.10
CA GLU A 76 29.57 -43.05 16.38
C GLU A 76 29.27 -42.83 17.87
N ALA A 77 30.14 -43.32 18.77
CA ALA A 77 30.00 -43.08 20.20
C ALA A 77 30.17 -41.61 20.62
N LEU A 78 30.70 -40.73 19.77
CA LEU A 78 30.78 -39.28 20.01
C LEU A 78 29.56 -38.53 19.49
N VAL A 79 28.77 -39.10 18.57
CA VAL A 79 27.56 -38.49 18.05
C VAL A 79 26.49 -38.47 19.15
N PRO A 80 25.87 -37.31 19.45
CA PRO A 80 24.79 -37.26 20.44
C PRO A 80 23.60 -38.09 19.98
N GLU A 81 23.14 -39.02 20.83
CA GLU A 81 21.88 -39.70 20.60
C GLU A 81 20.71 -38.72 20.72
N PRO A 82 19.68 -38.86 19.87
CA PRO A 82 18.46 -38.08 20.01
C PRO A 82 17.84 -38.39 21.37
N ARG A 83 17.59 -37.35 22.18
CA ARG A 83 16.84 -37.50 23.44
C ARG A 83 15.49 -38.13 23.11
N ARG A 84 15.29 -39.38 23.53
CA ARG A 84 13.96 -40.00 23.58
C ARG A 84 13.19 -39.37 24.74
N LEU A 85 12.46 -38.29 24.47
CA LEU A 85 11.45 -37.80 25.40
C LEU A 85 10.30 -38.81 25.38
N ALA A 86 10.14 -39.58 26.46
CA ALA A 86 8.92 -40.36 26.65
C ALA A 86 7.74 -39.38 26.73
N THR A 87 6.83 -39.44 25.76
CA THR A 87 5.59 -38.67 25.80
C THR A 87 4.72 -39.22 26.93
N ARG A 88 4.66 -38.49 28.04
CA ARG A 88 3.98 -38.85 29.29
C ARG A 88 2.45 -38.68 29.23
N THR A 89 1.86 -38.81 28.05
CA THR A 89 0.40 -38.72 27.86
C THR A 89 -0.08 -39.99 27.20
N ASP A 90 -0.98 -40.68 27.89
CA ASP A 90 -1.57 -41.94 27.44
C ASP A 90 -2.20 -41.76 26.05
N GLU A 91 -1.89 -42.71 25.16
CA GLU A 91 -2.40 -42.74 23.79
C GLU A 91 -3.93 -42.83 23.77
N GLN A 92 -4.54 -43.54 24.72
CA GLN A 92 -6.00 -43.65 24.85
C GLN A 92 -6.65 -42.29 25.13
N VAL A 93 -6.00 -41.44 25.94
CA VAL A 93 -6.49 -40.10 26.26
C VAL A 93 -6.38 -39.17 25.06
N LEU A 94 -5.30 -39.31 24.27
CA LEU A 94 -5.13 -38.55 23.04
C LEU A 94 -6.15 -38.97 21.97
N GLU A 95 -6.41 -40.27 21.82
CA GLU A 95 -7.41 -40.77 20.88
C GLU A 95 -8.84 -40.36 21.27
N LEU A 96 -9.16 -40.35 22.57
CA LEU A 96 -10.42 -39.79 23.07
C LEU A 96 -10.52 -38.29 22.78
N ALA A 97 -9.43 -37.53 22.98
CA ALA A 97 -9.39 -36.11 22.65
C ALA A 97 -9.61 -35.86 21.14
N ALA A 98 -8.98 -36.68 20.30
CA ALA A 98 -9.14 -36.64 18.85
C ALA A 98 -10.58 -36.98 18.45
N SER A 99 -11.19 -38.00 19.05
CA SER A 99 -12.59 -38.39 18.83
C SER A 99 -13.55 -37.27 19.20
N LEU A 100 -13.37 -36.63 20.36
CA LEU A 100 -14.15 -35.45 20.76
C LEU A 100 -13.99 -34.29 19.78
N LYS A 101 -12.79 -34.07 19.23
CA LYS A 101 -12.55 -33.02 18.23
C LYS A 101 -13.16 -33.37 16.86
N ARG A 102 -13.18 -34.64 16.46
CA ARG A 102 -13.84 -35.10 15.22
C ARG A 102 -15.36 -35.00 15.30
N GLU A 103 -15.94 -35.37 16.44
CA GLU A 103 -17.39 -35.29 16.68
C GLU A 103 -17.92 -33.85 16.56
N ASN A 104 -17.12 -32.87 17.00
CA ASN A 104 -17.42 -31.47 16.76
C ASN A 104 -16.13 -30.67 16.51
N PRO A 105 -15.82 -30.39 15.22
CA PRO A 105 -14.61 -29.64 14.83
C PRO A 105 -14.51 -28.25 15.44
N ALA A 106 -15.60 -27.63 15.89
CA ALA A 106 -15.59 -26.31 16.52
C ALA A 106 -15.09 -26.34 17.98
N ARG A 107 -14.97 -27.52 18.62
CA ARG A 107 -14.49 -27.63 20.00
C ARG A 107 -13.06 -27.11 20.13
N THR A 108 -12.83 -26.16 21.02
CA THR A 108 -11.48 -25.65 21.30
C THR A 108 -10.69 -26.64 22.15
N ALA A 109 -9.36 -26.55 22.14
CA ALA A 109 -8.52 -27.39 23.00
C ALA A 109 -8.85 -27.25 24.49
N ALA A 110 -9.21 -26.03 24.93
CA ALA A 110 -9.70 -25.76 26.28
C ALA A 110 -11.02 -26.49 26.58
N GLN A 111 -11.95 -26.51 25.63
CA GLN A 111 -13.22 -27.25 25.76
C GLN A 111 -13.00 -28.75 25.80
N VAL A 112 -12.14 -29.30 24.93
CA VAL A 112 -11.79 -30.73 24.96
C VAL A 112 -11.10 -31.11 26.27
N ALA A 113 -10.16 -30.29 26.77
CA ALA A 113 -9.54 -30.50 28.07
C ALA A 113 -10.56 -30.52 29.22
N ARG A 114 -11.58 -29.67 29.15
CA ARG A 114 -12.66 -29.63 30.14
C ARG A 114 -13.50 -30.90 30.10
N ILE A 115 -13.91 -31.34 28.90
CA ILE A 115 -14.67 -32.58 28.71
C ILE A 115 -13.89 -33.78 29.24
N LEU A 116 -12.60 -33.89 28.90
CA LEU A 116 -11.72 -34.95 29.39
C LEU A 116 -11.63 -34.94 30.92
N ARG A 117 -11.37 -33.78 31.54
CA ARG A 117 -11.36 -33.66 33.01
C ARG A 117 -12.66 -34.13 33.66
N THR A 118 -13.80 -33.80 33.07
CA THR A 118 -15.11 -34.22 33.58
C THR A 118 -15.35 -35.71 33.40
N ALA A 119 -14.96 -36.29 32.26
CA ALA A 119 -15.23 -37.70 31.93
C ALA A 119 -14.26 -38.68 32.60
N THR A 120 -12.98 -38.32 32.71
CA THR A 120 -11.91 -39.23 33.15
C THR A 120 -11.17 -38.74 34.41
N GLY A 121 -11.56 -37.59 34.97
CA GLY A 121 -10.94 -36.99 36.15
C GLY A 121 -9.59 -36.28 35.87
N TRP A 122 -9.06 -36.39 34.65
CA TRP A 122 -7.76 -35.82 34.27
C TRP A 122 -7.74 -35.38 32.81
N ALA A 123 -6.97 -34.34 32.47
CA ALA A 123 -6.72 -33.97 31.09
C ALA A 123 -5.29 -33.47 30.85
N PRO A 124 -4.73 -33.69 29.64
CA PRO A 124 -3.47 -33.08 29.24
C PRO A 124 -3.58 -31.54 29.19
N SER A 125 -2.42 -30.87 29.18
CA SER A 125 -2.39 -29.42 28.94
C SER A 125 -2.98 -29.05 27.58
N GLU A 126 -3.56 -27.85 27.48
CA GLU A 126 -4.13 -27.35 26.22
C GLU A 126 -3.09 -27.33 25.09
N SER A 127 -1.84 -26.95 25.39
CA SER A 127 -0.72 -26.97 24.44
C SER A 127 -0.40 -28.39 23.94
N THR A 128 -0.55 -29.42 24.79
CA THR A 128 -0.39 -30.82 24.38
C THR A 128 -1.51 -31.24 23.43
N LEU A 129 -2.76 -30.87 23.74
CA LEU A 129 -3.92 -31.15 22.89
C LEU A 129 -3.83 -30.42 21.55
N LEU A 130 -3.47 -29.14 21.55
CA LEU A 130 -3.25 -28.35 20.32
C LEU A 130 -2.19 -29.00 19.43
N ARG A 131 -1.03 -29.36 19.99
CA ARG A 131 0.02 -30.03 19.23
C ARG A 131 -0.44 -31.39 18.67
N HIS A 132 -1.23 -32.14 19.45
CA HIS A 132 -1.79 -33.40 18.99
C HIS A 132 -2.80 -33.18 17.85
N PHE A 133 -3.72 -32.23 17.97
CA PHE A 133 -4.68 -31.91 16.91
C PHE A 133 -4.01 -31.41 15.64
N HIS A 134 -2.93 -30.61 15.73
CA HIS A 134 -2.14 -30.24 14.56
C HIS A 134 -1.48 -31.45 13.89
N ARG A 135 -0.86 -32.35 14.67
CA ARG A 135 -0.24 -33.56 14.13
C ARG A 135 -1.25 -34.50 13.48
N SER A 136 -2.45 -34.58 14.05
CA SER A 136 -3.54 -35.40 13.54
C SER A 136 -4.40 -34.70 12.50
N GLU A 137 -3.98 -33.52 12.01
CA GLU A 137 -4.68 -32.72 10.99
C GLU A 137 -6.14 -32.36 11.37
N LEU A 138 -6.45 -32.35 12.66
CA LEU A 138 -7.75 -31.98 13.23
C LEU A 138 -7.90 -30.46 13.47
N MET A 139 -6.85 -29.70 13.11
CA MET A 139 -6.82 -28.24 13.07
C MET A 139 -6.75 -27.78 11.61
N GLY A 140 -7.80 -28.07 10.86
CA GLY A 140 -8.08 -27.54 9.53
C GLY A 140 -9.50 -26.96 9.49
N PRO A 141 -9.90 -26.27 8.40
CA PRO A 141 -11.28 -25.83 8.25
C PRO A 141 -12.22 -27.01 8.48
N ALA A 142 -13.29 -26.79 9.25
CA ALA A 142 -14.21 -27.85 9.67
C ALA A 142 -14.61 -28.72 8.46
N THR A 143 -14.54 -30.04 8.64
CA THR A 143 -14.85 -31.06 7.63
C THR A 143 -16.14 -30.69 6.89
N GLY A 144 -16.01 -30.22 5.65
CA GLY A 144 -17.11 -29.71 4.83
C GLY A 144 -16.87 -28.33 4.20
N GLN A 145 -15.94 -27.53 4.72
CA GLN A 145 -15.43 -26.36 4.00
C GLN A 145 -14.05 -26.70 3.46
N ALA A 146 -14.02 -27.43 2.34
CA ALA A 146 -12.89 -27.27 1.44
C ALA A 146 -12.81 -25.77 1.15
N GLY A 147 -11.76 -25.09 1.62
CA GLY A 147 -11.53 -23.73 1.17
C GLY A 147 -11.54 -23.78 -0.35
N GLU A 148 -12.49 -23.09 -0.98
CA GLU A 148 -12.53 -22.99 -2.44
C GLU A 148 -11.12 -22.57 -2.87
N VAL A 149 -10.43 -23.45 -3.58
CA VAL A 149 -9.11 -23.16 -4.14
C VAL A 149 -9.38 -22.21 -5.29
N PHE A 150 -9.49 -20.93 -4.97
CA PHE A 150 -9.65 -19.89 -5.98
C PHE A 150 -8.36 -19.79 -6.78
N GLY A 151 -8.47 -19.88 -8.11
CA GLY A 151 -7.39 -19.50 -8.99
C GLY A 151 -6.99 -18.05 -8.75
N ARG A 152 -5.71 -17.72 -8.92
CA ARG A 152 -5.26 -16.33 -8.88
C ARG A 152 -5.79 -15.62 -10.13
N PHE A 153 -6.77 -14.75 -9.94
CA PHE A 153 -7.28 -13.89 -11.01
C PHE A 153 -6.29 -12.74 -11.25
N GLU A 154 -6.01 -12.44 -12.52
CA GLU A 154 -5.30 -11.25 -12.97
C GLU A 154 -5.96 -10.75 -14.25
N ALA A 155 -6.19 -9.44 -14.32
CA ALA A 155 -6.67 -8.78 -15.52
C ALA A 155 -5.65 -8.93 -16.65
N PRO A 156 -6.06 -9.38 -17.85
CA PRO A 156 -5.15 -9.55 -18.99
C PRO A 156 -4.51 -8.24 -19.47
N ASP A 157 -5.17 -7.10 -19.30
CA ASP A 157 -4.72 -5.81 -19.85
C ASP A 157 -4.80 -4.64 -18.85
N PRO A 158 -3.95 -3.60 -18.99
CA PRO A 158 -4.09 -2.37 -18.19
C PRO A 158 -5.49 -1.76 -18.33
N ASN A 159 -5.95 -1.07 -17.29
CA ASN A 159 -7.27 -0.44 -17.26
C ASN A 159 -8.47 -1.38 -17.36
N GLU A 160 -8.32 -2.70 -17.36
CA GLU A 160 -9.51 -3.54 -17.26
C GLU A 160 -10.14 -3.54 -15.87
N LEU A 161 -9.30 -3.52 -14.84
CA LEU A 161 -9.75 -3.54 -13.45
C LEU A 161 -8.84 -2.70 -12.56
N TRP A 162 -9.43 -1.70 -11.91
CA TRP A 162 -8.79 -0.99 -10.80
C TRP A 162 -9.36 -1.47 -9.48
N VAL A 163 -8.51 -1.79 -8.52
CA VAL A 163 -8.88 -2.18 -7.16
C VAL A 163 -8.62 -1.00 -6.24
N GLY A 164 -9.66 -0.50 -5.57
CA GLY A 164 -9.58 0.64 -4.66
C GLY A 164 -9.79 0.25 -3.20
N ASP A 165 -8.99 0.83 -2.30
CA ASP A 165 -9.06 0.57 -0.87
C ASP A 165 -8.44 1.73 -0.04
N ALA A 166 -8.62 1.70 1.28
CA ALA A 166 -8.08 2.65 2.23
C ALA A 166 -7.13 2.00 3.25
N LEU A 167 -6.06 2.72 3.57
CA LEU A 167 -5.06 2.35 4.57
C LEU A 167 -5.00 3.41 5.67
N HIS A 168 -4.92 2.98 6.91
CA HIS A 168 -4.62 3.87 8.04
C HIS A 168 -3.20 4.44 7.93
N GLY A 169 -3.10 5.76 7.87
CA GLY A 169 -1.86 6.53 7.81
C GLY A 169 -1.38 7.05 9.17
N PRO A 170 -0.31 7.87 9.16
CA PRO A 170 0.25 8.48 10.36
C PRO A 170 -0.68 9.57 10.92
N ARG A 171 -0.36 10.07 12.11
CA ARG A 171 -0.99 11.28 12.67
C ARG A 171 -0.28 12.52 12.17
N VAL A 172 -1.06 13.49 11.71
CA VAL A 172 -0.57 14.82 11.32
C VAL A 172 -1.28 15.86 12.17
N GLY A 173 -0.53 16.55 13.04
CA GLY A 173 -1.09 17.50 14.00
C GLY A 173 -2.15 16.87 14.90
N ASP A 174 -1.83 15.74 15.53
CA ASP A 174 -2.70 14.89 16.37
C ASP A 174 -3.88 14.21 15.64
N ARG A 175 -4.10 14.53 14.36
CA ARG A 175 -5.22 13.99 13.57
C ARG A 175 -4.77 12.77 12.78
N LYS A 176 -5.51 11.66 12.91
CA LYS A 176 -5.28 10.44 12.13
C LYS A 176 -5.52 10.70 10.64
N THR A 177 -4.64 10.20 9.79
CA THR A 177 -4.81 10.25 8.33
C THR A 177 -5.18 8.88 7.76
N TYR A 178 -5.71 8.90 6.54
CA TYR A 178 -6.12 7.73 5.76
C TYR A 178 -5.60 7.90 4.34
N LEU A 179 -4.88 6.90 3.82
CA LEU A 179 -4.47 6.80 2.43
C LEU A 179 -5.55 6.08 1.64
N PHE A 180 -6.18 6.75 0.70
CA PHE A 180 -6.98 6.12 -0.35
C PHE A 180 -6.06 5.81 -1.52
N ALA A 181 -6.13 4.59 -2.06
CA ALA A 181 -5.36 4.21 -3.23
C ALA A 181 -6.19 3.36 -4.20
N PHE A 182 -5.88 3.50 -5.48
CA PHE A 182 -6.35 2.65 -6.57
C PHE A 182 -5.14 1.99 -7.22
N LEU A 183 -5.21 0.68 -7.37
CA LEU A 183 -4.19 -0.16 -7.98
C LEU A 183 -4.74 -0.78 -9.26
N ASP A 184 -3.99 -0.70 -10.35
CA ASP A 184 -4.31 -1.44 -11.57
C ASP A 184 -4.01 -2.94 -11.41
N ASP A 185 -4.99 -3.78 -11.74
CA ASP A 185 -4.92 -5.22 -11.51
C ASP A 185 -3.99 -5.96 -12.48
N HIS A 186 -3.65 -5.38 -13.63
CA HIS A 186 -2.71 -6.01 -14.57
C HIS A 186 -1.26 -5.65 -14.21
N SER A 187 -0.98 -4.36 -14.13
CA SER A 187 0.36 -3.79 -14.03
C SER A 187 0.89 -3.69 -12.60
N ARG A 188 0.01 -3.69 -11.59
CA ARG A 188 0.32 -3.29 -10.20
C ARG A 188 0.65 -1.80 -10.08
N LEU A 189 0.38 -0.98 -11.09
CA LEU A 189 0.60 0.47 -11.03
C LEU A 189 -0.37 1.10 -10.02
N VAL A 190 0.12 2.05 -9.22
CA VAL A 190 -0.76 2.89 -8.40
C VAL A 190 -1.29 4.00 -9.30
N VAL A 191 -2.52 3.82 -9.80
CA VAL A 191 -3.15 4.76 -10.74
C VAL A 191 -3.67 6.02 -10.04
N GLY A 192 -3.98 5.92 -8.74
CA GLY A 192 -4.49 7.04 -7.96
C GLY A 192 -4.21 6.87 -6.48
N HIS A 193 -3.86 7.94 -5.80
CA HIS A 193 -3.65 7.91 -4.35
C HIS A 193 -3.86 9.28 -3.70
N ARG A 194 -4.29 9.29 -2.44
CA ARG A 194 -4.38 10.52 -1.63
C ARG A 194 -4.51 10.23 -0.13
N PHE A 195 -3.72 10.93 0.69
CA PHE A 195 -3.94 11.04 2.13
C PHE A 195 -5.00 12.11 2.46
N GLY A 196 -5.85 11.80 3.43
CA GLY A 196 -6.84 12.72 4.00
C GLY A 196 -7.10 12.48 5.49
N PHE A 197 -7.74 13.43 6.16
CA PHE A 197 -8.04 13.36 7.61
C PHE A 197 -9.31 12.61 7.99
N ALA A 198 -10.12 12.21 7.01
CA ALA A 198 -11.36 11.47 7.26
C ALA A 198 -11.50 10.33 6.26
N GLU A 199 -12.17 9.27 6.70
CA GLU A 199 -12.55 8.14 5.88
C GLU A 199 -13.89 8.46 5.19
N ASP A 200 -13.88 9.37 4.20
CA ASP A 200 -15.11 9.86 3.56
C ASP A 200 -15.14 9.73 2.02
N THR A 201 -16.37 9.74 1.51
CA THR A 201 -16.75 9.69 0.09
C THR A 201 -16.04 10.66 -0.81
N VAL A 202 -15.87 11.87 -0.30
CA VAL A 202 -15.40 13.02 -1.06
C VAL A 202 -13.90 12.87 -1.32
N ARG A 203 -13.21 12.14 -0.44
CA ARG A 203 -11.77 11.87 -0.53
C ARG A 203 -11.44 10.71 -1.46
N LEU A 204 -12.29 9.69 -1.55
CA LEU A 204 -12.16 8.67 -2.60
C LEU A 204 -12.28 9.32 -4.00
N ALA A 205 -13.23 10.23 -4.17
CA ALA A 205 -13.37 11.03 -5.39
C ALA A 205 -12.11 11.86 -5.68
N ALA A 206 -11.50 12.44 -4.64
CA ALA A 206 -10.30 13.25 -4.75
C ALA A 206 -9.03 12.46 -5.12
N ALA A 207 -9.02 11.13 -4.91
CA ALA A 207 -7.99 10.24 -5.45
C ALA A 207 -8.34 9.73 -6.85
N LEU A 208 -9.62 9.46 -7.12
CA LEU A 208 -10.09 8.88 -8.38
C LEU A 208 -10.11 9.88 -9.54
N LYS A 209 -10.54 11.12 -9.35
CA LYS A 209 -10.61 12.13 -10.43
C LYS A 209 -9.24 12.40 -11.07
N PRO A 210 -8.17 12.66 -10.31
CA PRO A 210 -6.82 12.82 -10.89
C PRO A 210 -6.32 11.54 -11.56
N ALA A 211 -6.64 10.36 -10.99
CA ALA A 211 -6.27 9.07 -11.57
C ALA A 211 -6.86 8.89 -12.97
N LEU A 212 -8.16 9.13 -13.12
CA LEU A 212 -8.86 9.05 -14.40
C LEU A 212 -8.30 10.05 -15.42
N ALA A 213 -7.93 11.26 -14.98
CA ALA A 213 -7.34 12.28 -15.84
C ALA A 213 -5.94 11.89 -16.35
N ALA A 214 -5.14 11.23 -15.50
CA ALA A 214 -3.75 10.89 -15.83
C ALA A 214 -3.58 9.51 -16.48
N ARG A 215 -4.42 8.54 -16.12
CA ARG A 215 -4.28 7.12 -16.49
C ARG A 215 -5.44 6.58 -17.32
N GLY A 216 -6.44 7.42 -17.59
CA GLY A 216 -7.61 7.09 -18.42
C GLY A 216 -8.73 6.39 -17.67
N VAL A 217 -9.75 5.96 -18.41
CA VAL A 217 -10.96 5.35 -17.86
C VAL A 217 -10.83 3.81 -17.84
N PRO A 218 -10.94 3.15 -16.67
CA PRO A 218 -10.92 1.70 -16.61
C PRO A 218 -12.27 1.08 -17.00
N ALA A 219 -12.26 -0.18 -17.45
CA ALA A 219 -13.48 -0.93 -17.72
C ALA A 219 -14.26 -1.24 -16.43
N SER A 220 -13.55 -1.53 -15.33
CA SER A 220 -14.16 -1.82 -14.02
C SER A 220 -13.38 -1.22 -12.85
N ILE A 221 -14.10 -0.83 -11.79
CA ILE A 221 -13.54 -0.46 -10.49
C ILE A 221 -14.10 -1.42 -9.44
N TYR A 222 -13.23 -2.05 -8.66
CA TYR A 222 -13.58 -2.91 -7.54
C TYR A 222 -13.24 -2.23 -6.21
N VAL A 223 -14.26 -1.95 -5.40
CA VAL A 223 -14.12 -1.27 -4.10
C VAL A 223 -14.97 -1.98 -3.03
N ASP A 224 -14.72 -1.69 -1.76
CA ASP A 224 -15.56 -2.19 -0.69
C ASP A 224 -16.97 -1.58 -0.72
N ASN A 225 -17.94 -2.20 -0.04
CA ASN A 225 -19.23 -1.54 0.22
C ASN A 225 -18.98 -0.40 1.20
N GLY A 226 -18.92 0.82 0.69
CA GLY A 226 -18.83 2.02 1.50
C GLY A 226 -20.18 2.34 2.14
N SER A 227 -20.31 3.51 2.77
CA SER A 227 -21.63 4.01 3.15
C SER A 227 -22.51 4.15 1.89
N ALA A 228 -23.82 3.93 1.99
CA ALA A 228 -24.76 3.97 0.86
C ALA A 228 -24.71 5.26 0.01
N PHE A 229 -24.18 6.34 0.58
CA PHE A 229 -23.99 7.60 -0.12
C PHE A 229 -22.69 7.64 -0.94
N VAL A 230 -21.63 6.92 -0.51
CA VAL A 230 -20.43 6.63 -1.32
C VAL A 230 -20.85 5.97 -2.61
N ASP A 231 -21.68 4.96 -2.46
CA ASP A 231 -22.05 4.10 -3.57
C ASP A 231 -22.87 4.89 -4.59
N ALA A 232 -23.74 5.82 -4.16
CA ALA A 232 -24.59 6.59 -5.08
C ALA A 232 -23.81 7.56 -5.99
N TRP A 233 -22.90 8.38 -5.44
CA TRP A 233 -22.13 9.32 -6.28
C TRP A 233 -21.08 8.58 -7.11
N LEU A 234 -20.41 7.57 -6.54
CA LEU A 234 -19.39 6.80 -7.24
C LEU A 234 -20.04 6.02 -8.39
N LEU A 235 -21.20 5.42 -8.16
CA LEU A 235 -21.98 4.74 -9.19
C LEU A 235 -22.37 5.72 -10.31
N ARG A 236 -22.78 6.95 -9.99
CA ARG A 236 -23.09 7.97 -11.01
C ARG A 236 -21.86 8.32 -11.84
N ALA A 237 -20.73 8.58 -11.18
CA ALA A 237 -19.47 8.91 -11.86
C ALA A 237 -19.02 7.78 -12.78
N CYS A 238 -19.05 6.54 -12.26
CA CYS A 238 -18.76 5.34 -13.02
C CYS A 238 -19.72 5.17 -14.20
N ALA A 239 -21.04 5.31 -13.99
CA ALA A 239 -22.04 5.19 -15.04
C ALA A 239 -21.86 6.23 -16.16
N LYS A 240 -21.51 7.48 -15.81
CA LYS A 240 -21.24 8.54 -16.80
C LYS A 240 -19.99 8.28 -17.63
N LEU A 241 -18.98 7.67 -17.03
CA LEU A 241 -17.71 7.34 -17.71
C LEU A 241 -17.72 5.93 -18.33
N GLY A 242 -18.82 5.17 -18.21
CA GLY A 242 -18.90 3.79 -18.73
C GLY A 242 -18.11 2.76 -17.91
N ILE A 243 -17.75 3.07 -16.67
CA ILE A 243 -17.02 2.19 -15.76
C ILE A 243 -18.00 1.26 -15.05
N ARG A 244 -17.71 -0.04 -15.02
CA ARG A 244 -18.45 -1.01 -14.21
C ARG A 244 -17.98 -0.92 -12.75
N LEU A 245 -18.84 -0.41 -11.88
CA LEU A 245 -18.58 -0.45 -10.44
C LEU A 245 -18.92 -1.83 -9.86
N VAL A 246 -17.96 -2.47 -9.23
CA VAL A 246 -18.11 -3.77 -8.56
C VAL A 246 -17.83 -3.59 -7.09
N HIS A 247 -18.76 -4.01 -6.24
CA HIS A 247 -18.54 -4.04 -4.80
C HIS A 247 -18.20 -5.44 -4.31
N SER A 248 -17.38 -5.52 -3.27
CA SER A 248 -17.17 -6.75 -2.52
C SER A 248 -18.52 -7.31 -2.02
N ALA A 249 -18.71 -8.63 -2.05
CA ALA A 249 -19.87 -9.21 -1.36
C ALA A 249 -19.56 -9.27 0.15
N PRO A 250 -20.53 -8.97 1.04
CA PRO A 250 -20.32 -9.10 2.48
C PRO A 250 -19.78 -10.49 2.85
N GLY A 251 -18.65 -10.53 3.57
CA GLY A 251 -17.99 -11.78 3.96
C GLY A 251 -17.14 -12.46 2.85
N ARG A 252 -16.92 -11.79 1.72
CA ARG A 252 -16.08 -12.27 0.61
C ARG A 252 -14.98 -11.26 0.20
N PRO A 253 -13.92 -11.09 1.00
CA PRO A 253 -12.83 -10.13 0.71
C PRO A 253 -11.82 -10.62 -0.35
N GLN A 254 -12.06 -11.74 -1.03
CA GLN A 254 -11.02 -12.48 -1.77
C GLN A 254 -10.41 -11.74 -2.99
N GLY A 255 -11.01 -10.63 -3.46
CA GLY A 255 -10.49 -9.79 -4.54
C GLY A 255 -9.43 -8.75 -4.14
N ARG A 256 -9.14 -8.56 -2.84
CA ARG A 256 -8.32 -7.43 -2.34
C ARG A 256 -6.85 -7.77 -2.09
N GLY A 257 -6.43 -9.01 -2.26
CA GLY A 257 -5.09 -9.46 -1.88
C GLY A 257 -3.94 -8.68 -2.51
N LYS A 258 -4.13 -8.11 -3.71
CA LYS A 258 -3.12 -7.31 -4.42
C LYS A 258 -2.96 -5.92 -3.81
N ILE A 259 -4.06 -5.21 -3.53
CA ILE A 259 -3.99 -3.90 -2.85
C ILE A 259 -3.55 -4.04 -1.39
N GLU A 260 -3.94 -5.13 -0.71
CA GLU A 260 -3.44 -5.43 0.64
C GLU A 260 -1.93 -5.67 0.65
N ARG A 261 -1.39 -6.37 -0.37
CA ARG A 261 0.05 -6.56 -0.54
C ARG A 261 0.75 -5.23 -0.79
N PHE A 262 0.18 -4.36 -1.63
CA PHE A 262 0.67 -2.99 -1.82
C PHE A 262 0.69 -2.22 -0.50
N PHE A 263 -0.37 -2.26 0.29
CA PHE A 263 -0.42 -1.59 1.59
C PHE A 263 0.61 -2.12 2.59
N ARG A 264 0.93 -3.41 2.54
CA ARG A 264 2.06 -3.94 3.32
C ARG A 264 3.38 -3.28 2.88
N THR A 265 3.63 -3.14 1.59
CA THR A 265 4.79 -2.41 1.07
C THR A 265 4.82 -0.95 1.53
N VAL A 266 3.69 -0.26 1.49
CA VAL A 266 3.56 1.12 2.01
C VAL A 266 3.95 1.18 3.50
N ARG A 267 3.49 0.22 4.31
CA ARG A 267 3.85 0.16 5.75
C ARG A 267 5.34 -0.09 5.97
N GLU A 268 5.92 -1.01 5.21
CA GLU A 268 7.30 -1.47 5.37
C GLU A 268 8.34 -0.47 4.83
N GLN A 269 7.97 0.37 3.86
CA GLN A 269 8.94 1.24 3.17
C GLN A 269 8.67 2.73 3.35
N PHE A 270 7.40 3.16 3.36
CA PHE A 270 7.07 4.58 3.45
C PHE A 270 6.71 4.98 4.88
N LEU A 271 5.73 4.31 5.49
CA LEU A 271 5.22 4.70 6.81
C LEU A 271 6.22 4.48 7.95
N VAL A 272 7.25 3.65 7.75
CA VAL A 272 8.33 3.48 8.74
C VAL A 272 9.22 4.71 8.85
N GLU A 273 9.31 5.52 7.79
CA GLU A 273 10.11 6.76 7.73
C GLU A 273 9.29 8.01 8.06
N VAL A 274 7.96 7.90 8.15
CA VAL A 274 7.07 9.03 8.46
C VAL A 274 6.71 9.02 9.94
N THR A 275 7.17 10.04 10.66
CA THR A 275 6.87 10.22 12.08
C THR A 275 5.51 10.89 12.28
N ASP A 276 4.76 10.44 13.28
CA ASP A 276 3.56 11.14 13.75
C ASP A 276 3.93 12.55 14.25
N THR A 277 3.15 13.56 13.86
CA THR A 277 3.33 14.94 14.34
C THR A 277 2.18 15.37 15.25
N SER A 278 2.53 16.11 16.30
CA SER A 278 1.58 16.78 17.19
C SER A 278 1.25 18.19 16.68
N SER A 279 0.20 18.80 17.21
CA SER A 279 -0.15 20.19 16.89
C SER A 279 0.94 21.18 17.33
N GLU A 280 1.72 20.84 18.36
CA GLU A 280 2.86 21.64 18.82
C GLU A 280 4.02 21.57 17.82
N ASP A 281 4.31 20.39 17.26
CA ASP A 281 5.34 20.21 16.23
C ASP A 281 5.01 21.02 14.96
N LEU A 282 3.74 21.01 14.56
CA LEU A 282 3.26 21.80 13.43
C LEU A 282 3.41 23.31 13.69
N ALA A 283 3.04 23.78 14.88
CA ALA A 283 3.19 25.18 15.27
C ALA A 283 4.67 25.61 15.31
N ALA A 284 5.55 24.76 15.83
CA ALA A 284 6.99 25.01 15.86
C ALA A 284 7.61 25.08 14.45
N ALA A 285 7.09 24.29 13.51
CA ALA A 285 7.49 24.33 12.10
C ALA A 285 6.86 25.50 11.30
N GLY A 286 5.90 26.23 11.89
CA GLY A 286 5.15 27.26 11.18
C GLY A 286 4.24 26.71 10.07
N VAL A 287 3.84 25.45 10.17
CA VAL A 287 3.02 24.75 9.16
C VAL A 287 1.66 24.44 9.77
N ASP A 288 0.58 24.69 9.04
CA ASP A 288 -0.77 24.30 9.46
C ASP A 288 -1.08 22.85 9.08
N HIS A 289 -2.19 22.28 9.58
CA HIS A 289 -2.58 20.90 9.24
C HIS A 289 -2.74 20.66 7.74
N ARG A 290 -3.13 21.69 6.97
CA ARG A 290 -3.27 21.59 5.51
C ARG A 290 -1.90 21.48 4.83
N GLY A 291 -0.97 22.37 5.16
CA GLY A 291 0.38 22.35 4.64
C GLY A 291 1.08 21.03 4.93
N ALA A 292 0.93 20.51 6.16
CA ALA A 292 1.50 19.23 6.54
C ALA A 292 0.86 18.04 5.79
N LEU A 293 -0.46 18.06 5.55
CA LEU A 293 -1.13 17.02 4.75
C LEU A 293 -0.73 17.08 3.26
N LEU A 294 -0.58 18.29 2.71
CA LEU A 294 -0.09 18.49 1.34
C LEU A 294 1.33 17.96 1.20
N GLU A 295 2.18 18.21 2.20
CA GLU A 295 3.54 17.70 2.23
C GLU A 295 3.58 16.17 2.33
N LEU A 296 2.75 15.56 3.17
CA LEU A 296 2.61 14.10 3.23
C LEU A 296 2.20 13.50 1.87
N ASN A 297 1.24 14.13 1.19
CA ASN A 297 0.83 13.72 -0.16
C ASN A 297 1.96 13.87 -1.19
N ARG A 298 2.75 14.95 -1.11
CA ARG A 298 3.89 15.21 -1.98
C ARG A 298 4.98 14.16 -1.79
N LEU A 299 5.34 13.86 -0.54
CA LEU A 299 6.32 12.83 -0.20
C LEU A 299 5.87 11.44 -0.67
N PHE A 300 4.59 11.11 -0.47
CA PHE A 300 4.04 9.84 -0.93
C PHE A 300 4.05 9.72 -2.45
N MET A 301 3.66 10.78 -3.17
CA MET A 301 3.73 10.83 -4.63
C MET A 301 5.15 10.60 -5.14
N ALA A 302 6.14 11.26 -4.52
CA ALA A 302 7.55 11.06 -4.88
C ALA A 302 7.96 9.61 -4.69
N TRP A 303 7.68 9.01 -3.54
CA TRP A 303 7.99 7.59 -3.29
C TRP A 303 7.29 6.65 -4.28
N VAL A 304 6.02 6.90 -4.62
CA VAL A 304 5.29 6.11 -5.60
C VAL A 304 5.98 6.15 -6.97
N GLU A 305 6.29 7.35 -7.47
CA GLU A 305 6.78 7.54 -8.83
C GLU A 305 8.28 7.21 -9.00
N THR A 306 9.10 7.40 -7.97
CA THR A 306 10.55 7.14 -8.05
C THR A 306 10.94 5.76 -7.57
N GLU A 307 10.27 5.22 -6.54
CA GLU A 307 10.64 3.94 -5.95
C GLU A 307 9.66 2.84 -6.36
N TYR A 308 8.38 2.97 -6.02
CA TYR A 308 7.42 1.88 -6.17
C TYR A 308 7.19 1.51 -7.65
N HIS A 309 6.92 2.50 -8.51
CA HIS A 309 6.65 2.31 -9.93
C HIS A 309 7.85 1.78 -10.72
N ARG A 310 9.08 2.04 -10.25
CA ARG A 310 10.32 1.68 -10.94
C ARG A 310 10.96 0.40 -10.40
N ARG A 311 10.58 -0.05 -9.21
CA ARG A 311 11.10 -1.28 -8.61
C ARG A 311 10.45 -2.51 -9.23
N THR A 312 11.26 -3.50 -9.61
CA THR A 312 10.79 -4.82 -10.04
C THR A 312 9.88 -5.46 -8.99
N HIS A 313 8.62 -5.71 -9.38
CA HIS A 313 7.64 -6.34 -8.50
C HIS A 313 7.83 -7.86 -8.51
N SER A 314 7.83 -8.49 -7.33
CA SER A 314 8.26 -9.88 -7.17
C SER A 314 7.31 -10.93 -7.76
N GLU A 315 6.06 -10.58 -8.03
CA GLU A 315 5.07 -11.49 -8.63
C GLU A 315 4.98 -11.35 -10.14
N THR A 316 5.15 -10.13 -10.66
CA THR A 316 5.05 -9.82 -12.09
C THR A 316 6.41 -9.82 -12.78
N GLU A 317 7.49 -9.88 -12.00
CA GLU A 317 8.90 -9.85 -12.44
C GLU A 317 9.27 -8.62 -13.27
N ALA A 318 8.43 -7.58 -13.25
CA ALA A 318 8.60 -6.34 -13.98
C ALA A 318 8.26 -5.13 -13.09
N PRO A 319 8.88 -3.96 -13.29
CA PRO A 319 8.43 -2.71 -12.68
C PRO A 319 6.98 -2.39 -13.05
N PRO A 320 6.14 -1.90 -12.11
CA PRO A 320 4.75 -1.57 -12.40
C PRO A 320 4.56 -0.59 -13.57
N LEU A 321 5.42 0.42 -13.69
CA LEU A 321 5.36 1.39 -14.78
C LEU A 321 5.72 0.77 -16.13
N ALA A 322 6.81 0.00 -16.19
CA ALA A 322 7.20 -0.70 -17.42
C ALA A 322 6.10 -1.67 -17.87
N ARG A 323 5.52 -2.44 -16.94
CA ARG A 323 4.41 -3.37 -17.25
C ARG A 323 3.16 -2.66 -17.74
N TRP A 324 2.89 -1.46 -17.23
CA TRP A 324 1.80 -0.62 -17.71
C TRP A 324 2.03 -0.16 -19.15
N GLU A 325 3.23 0.36 -19.44
CA GLU A 325 3.64 0.82 -20.78
C GLU A 325 3.64 -0.33 -21.79
N ASP A 326 4.25 -1.47 -21.46
CA ASP A 326 4.26 -2.68 -22.28
C ASP A 326 2.84 -3.18 -22.60
N GLY A 327 1.91 -3.02 -21.65
CA GLY A 327 0.51 -3.36 -21.83
C GLY A 327 -0.17 -2.49 -22.88
N TRP A 328 0.08 -1.19 -22.85
CA TRP A 328 -0.46 -0.24 -23.82
C TRP A 328 0.19 -0.35 -25.19
N ASP A 329 1.50 -0.58 -25.24
CA ASP A 329 2.22 -0.87 -26.48
C ASP A 329 1.69 -2.13 -27.17
N ARG A 330 1.41 -3.19 -26.41
CA ARG A 330 0.77 -4.42 -26.91
C ARG A 330 -0.62 -4.15 -27.51
N LEU A 331 -1.38 -3.25 -26.90
CA LEU A 331 -2.73 -2.86 -27.37
C LEU A 331 -2.68 -1.87 -28.55
N GLY A 332 -1.49 -1.36 -28.90
CA GLY A 332 -1.30 -0.46 -30.03
C GLY A 332 -1.81 0.96 -29.80
N GLY A 333 -1.82 1.45 -28.56
CA GLY A 333 -2.31 2.80 -28.26
C GLY A 333 -2.08 3.25 -26.82
N LEU A 334 -2.54 4.45 -26.51
CA LEU A 334 -2.55 5.03 -25.16
C LEU A 334 -3.93 4.91 -24.53
N PRO A 335 -4.05 4.99 -23.19
CA PRO A 335 -5.35 5.04 -22.54
C PRO A 335 -6.18 6.21 -23.07
N ALA A 336 -7.47 5.96 -23.32
CA ALA A 336 -8.42 7.02 -23.62
C ALA A 336 -8.59 7.92 -22.39
N LEU A 337 -8.15 9.18 -22.51
CA LEU A 337 -8.27 10.16 -21.45
C LEU A 337 -9.62 10.88 -21.56
N PRO A 338 -10.42 10.93 -20.48
CA PRO A 338 -11.67 11.69 -20.48
C PRO A 338 -11.38 13.19 -20.51
N THR A 339 -12.26 13.97 -21.13
CA THR A 339 -12.08 15.43 -21.14
C THR A 339 -12.28 16.01 -19.74
N ALA A 340 -11.74 17.20 -19.49
CA ALA A 340 -11.97 17.90 -18.23
C ALA A 340 -13.47 18.19 -17.98
N ALA A 341 -14.25 18.36 -19.06
CA ALA A 341 -15.70 18.53 -18.99
C ALA A 341 -16.38 17.22 -18.56
N ASP A 342 -16.05 16.09 -19.18
CA ASP A 342 -16.60 14.77 -18.82
C ASP A 342 -16.27 14.41 -17.37
N LEU A 343 -15.04 14.64 -16.94
CA LEU A 343 -14.60 14.45 -15.55
C LEU A 343 -15.26 15.42 -14.58
N THR A 344 -15.62 16.62 -15.01
CA THR A 344 -16.32 17.55 -14.12
C THR A 344 -17.75 17.07 -13.96
N GLU A 345 -18.45 16.82 -15.05
CA GLU A 345 -19.83 16.32 -15.10
C GLU A 345 -20.00 15.00 -14.32
N ALA A 346 -19.10 14.04 -14.51
CA ALA A 346 -19.15 12.75 -13.83
C ALA A 346 -19.05 12.88 -12.30
N PHE A 347 -18.34 13.90 -11.80
CA PHE A 347 -18.11 14.12 -10.37
C PHE A 347 -19.10 15.10 -9.74
N LEU A 348 -20.04 15.66 -10.52
CA LEU A 348 -21.14 16.43 -9.97
C LEU A 348 -22.14 15.51 -9.26
N TRP A 349 -22.61 15.98 -8.11
CA TRP A 349 -23.64 15.32 -7.34
C TRP A 349 -25.01 15.74 -7.81
N SER A 350 -26.00 14.90 -7.57
CA SER A 350 -27.38 15.18 -7.97
C SER A 350 -28.37 14.81 -6.89
N GLU A 351 -29.36 15.66 -6.68
CA GLU A 351 -30.54 15.32 -5.88
C GLU A 351 -31.83 15.74 -6.57
N PHE A 352 -32.82 14.86 -6.55
CA PHE A 352 -34.15 15.20 -7.03
C PHE A 352 -34.92 16.00 -5.97
N ARG A 353 -35.49 17.12 -6.38
CA ARG A 353 -36.35 17.97 -5.55
C ARG A 353 -37.59 18.40 -6.32
N THR A 354 -38.67 18.63 -5.59
CA THR A 354 -39.90 19.16 -6.18
C THR A 354 -39.90 20.67 -6.02
N VAL A 355 -40.08 21.39 -7.12
CA VAL A 355 -40.16 22.86 -7.11
C VAL A 355 -41.46 23.30 -6.43
N THR A 356 -41.36 24.23 -5.49
CA THR A 356 -42.51 24.78 -4.77
C THR A 356 -43.36 25.65 -5.70
N LYS A 357 -44.57 26.01 -5.25
CA LYS A 357 -45.44 26.97 -5.97
C LYS A 357 -44.83 28.36 -6.12
N THR A 358 -43.82 28.69 -5.31
CA THR A 358 -43.09 29.96 -5.33
C THR A 358 -41.81 29.90 -6.18
N ALA A 359 -41.67 28.88 -7.05
CA ALA A 359 -40.48 28.67 -7.89
C ALA A 359 -39.16 28.55 -7.10
N THR A 360 -39.22 27.90 -5.94
CA THR A 360 -38.04 27.65 -5.11
C THR A 360 -37.80 26.16 -4.87
N VAL A 361 -36.55 25.79 -4.59
CA VAL A 361 -36.13 24.45 -4.19
C VAL A 361 -35.23 24.54 -2.96
N SER A 362 -35.30 23.53 -2.10
CA SER A 362 -34.46 23.43 -0.91
C SER A 362 -33.45 22.27 -1.03
N LEU A 363 -32.19 22.56 -0.69
CA LEU A 363 -31.10 21.60 -0.71
C LEU A 363 -30.13 21.90 0.44
N HIS A 364 -29.87 20.93 1.32
CA HIS A 364 -28.98 21.06 2.49
C HIS A 364 -29.17 22.33 3.34
N ALA A 365 -30.42 22.68 3.66
CA ALA A 365 -30.81 23.91 4.38
C ALA A 365 -30.58 25.22 3.61
N ASN A 366 -30.15 25.14 2.35
CA ASN A 366 -30.16 26.26 1.42
C ASN A 366 -31.46 26.29 0.63
N THR A 367 -31.83 27.48 0.15
CA THR A 367 -32.97 27.71 -0.74
C THR A 367 -32.50 28.43 -2.00
N TYR A 368 -32.96 27.96 -3.15
CA TYR A 368 -32.63 28.49 -4.45
C TYR A 368 -33.90 28.83 -5.22
N ARG A 369 -33.85 29.88 -6.02
CA ARG A 369 -34.88 30.22 -6.99
C ARG A 369 -34.55 29.56 -8.31
N VAL A 370 -35.56 28.96 -8.92
CA VAL A 370 -35.46 28.28 -10.22
C VAL A 370 -36.44 28.91 -11.20
N ASP A 371 -36.38 28.48 -12.47
CA ASP A 371 -37.33 28.92 -13.48
C ASP A 371 -38.79 28.68 -13.02
N PRO A 372 -39.66 29.71 -12.99
CA PRO A 372 -41.07 29.57 -12.63
C PRO A 372 -41.85 28.52 -13.44
N ALA A 373 -41.44 28.24 -14.68
CA ALA A 373 -42.05 27.20 -15.52
C ALA A 373 -41.93 25.79 -14.93
N LEU A 374 -41.00 25.60 -13.98
CA LEU A 374 -40.75 24.34 -13.30
C LEU A 374 -41.58 24.15 -12.03
N ALA A 375 -42.42 25.12 -11.63
CA ALA A 375 -43.25 25.03 -10.43
C ALA A 375 -44.11 23.74 -10.39
N GLY A 376 -44.03 23.01 -9.28
CA GLY A 376 -44.72 21.73 -9.09
C GLY A 376 -44.07 20.53 -9.79
N ARG A 377 -42.98 20.72 -10.55
CA ARG A 377 -42.26 19.64 -11.23
C ARG A 377 -41.16 19.07 -10.34
N ARG A 378 -40.85 17.79 -10.52
CA ARG A 378 -39.67 17.14 -9.93
C ARG A 378 -38.47 17.40 -10.84
N VAL A 379 -37.50 18.14 -10.35
CA VAL A 379 -36.27 18.54 -11.04
C VAL A 379 -35.06 17.86 -10.40
N GLU A 380 -34.01 17.66 -11.19
CA GLU A 380 -32.70 17.24 -10.73
C GLU A 380 -31.87 18.50 -10.45
N LEU A 381 -31.28 18.59 -9.25
CA LEU A 381 -30.32 19.63 -8.90
C LEU A 381 -28.94 19.01 -8.98
N VAL A 382 -28.11 19.51 -9.89
CA VAL A 382 -26.75 19.03 -10.13
C VAL A 382 -25.76 20.06 -9.57
N PHE A 383 -24.82 19.64 -8.71
CA PHE A 383 -23.96 20.55 -7.97
C PHE A 383 -22.61 19.94 -7.58
N SER A 384 -21.63 20.79 -7.28
CA SER A 384 -20.37 20.35 -6.68
C SER A 384 -20.56 20.16 -5.17
N PRO A 385 -20.09 19.06 -4.56
CA PRO A 385 -20.18 18.90 -3.10
C PRO A 385 -19.39 19.95 -2.32
N PHE A 386 -18.39 20.59 -2.94
CA PHE A 386 -17.56 21.62 -2.34
C PHE A 386 -18.06 23.05 -2.57
N ASP A 387 -19.02 23.22 -3.49
CA ASP A 387 -19.60 24.51 -3.84
C ASP A 387 -21.11 24.34 -4.08
N LEU A 388 -21.89 24.75 -3.08
CA LEU A 388 -23.35 24.78 -3.14
C LEU A 388 -23.89 26.14 -3.64
N GLU A 389 -23.06 27.11 -4.00
CA GLU A 389 -23.53 28.36 -4.60
C GLU A 389 -23.94 28.15 -6.05
N THR A 390 -23.20 27.29 -6.75
CA THR A 390 -23.43 26.96 -8.15
C THR A 390 -24.21 25.65 -8.27
N ILE A 391 -25.51 25.74 -8.54
CA ILE A 391 -26.38 24.58 -8.78
C ILE A 391 -27.00 24.66 -10.15
N GLU A 392 -26.84 23.63 -10.97
CA GLU A 392 -27.54 23.49 -12.24
C GLU A 392 -28.88 22.78 -12.04
N VAL A 393 -29.95 23.29 -12.64
CA VAL A 393 -31.27 22.68 -12.61
C VAL A 393 -31.53 21.92 -13.91
N ARG A 394 -31.87 20.64 -13.81
CA ARG A 394 -32.24 19.81 -14.96
C ARG A 394 -33.65 19.25 -14.82
N TYR A 395 -34.39 19.23 -15.92
CA TYR A 395 -35.71 18.62 -15.99
C TYR A 395 -35.82 17.77 -17.25
N ARG A 396 -36.12 16.47 -17.10
CA ARG A 396 -36.14 15.49 -18.21
C ARG A 396 -34.85 15.52 -19.04
N ASP A 397 -33.71 15.49 -18.35
CA ASP A 397 -32.36 15.53 -18.95
C ASP A 397 -32.02 16.80 -19.75
N GLN A 398 -32.85 17.85 -19.67
CA GLN A 398 -32.58 19.15 -20.25
C GLN A 398 -32.15 20.15 -19.17
N SER A 399 -31.11 20.92 -19.45
CA SER A 399 -30.65 22.01 -18.57
C SER A 399 -31.61 23.19 -18.64
N PHE A 400 -32.01 23.70 -17.47
CA PHE A 400 -32.79 24.93 -17.28
C PHE A 400 -31.92 26.06 -16.69
N GLY A 401 -30.60 25.91 -16.75
CA GLY A 401 -29.64 26.88 -16.24
C GLY A 401 -29.37 26.76 -14.74
N ALA A 402 -28.61 27.73 -14.23
CA ALA A 402 -28.21 27.78 -12.83
C ALA A 402 -29.35 28.28 -11.92
N ALA A 403 -29.55 27.62 -10.78
CA ALA A 403 -30.44 28.08 -9.73
C ALA A 403 -29.84 29.31 -9.07
N ILE A 404 -30.67 30.33 -8.84
CA ILE A 404 -30.22 31.58 -8.22
C ILE A 404 -30.28 31.40 -6.71
N ALA A 405 -29.13 31.57 -6.04
CA ALA A 405 -29.02 31.58 -4.59
C ALA A 405 -30.05 32.53 -3.95
N HIS A 406 -30.94 32.00 -3.10
CA HIS A 406 -31.89 32.83 -2.36
C HIS A 406 -31.50 32.95 -0.88
N THR A 407 -31.17 31.84 -0.24
CA THR A 407 -30.68 31.81 1.14
C THR A 407 -29.71 30.64 1.27
N ILE A 408 -28.42 30.93 1.51
CA ILE A 408 -27.36 29.93 1.59
C ILE A 408 -26.67 30.04 2.95
N PRO A 409 -27.20 29.42 4.01
CA PRO A 409 -26.48 29.30 5.28
C PRO A 409 -25.33 28.28 5.22
N ARG A 410 -25.23 27.45 4.17
CA ARG A 410 -24.17 26.44 4.00
C ARG A 410 -23.57 26.46 2.59
N HIS A 411 -22.27 26.68 2.49
CA HIS A 411 -21.58 26.76 1.20
C HIS A 411 -21.01 25.42 0.70
N ALA A 412 -20.91 24.41 1.57
CA ALA A 412 -20.45 23.08 1.22
C ALA A 412 -21.42 22.00 1.74
N HIS A 413 -21.44 20.86 1.04
CA HIS A 413 -22.27 19.73 1.43
C HIS A 413 -21.88 19.23 2.85
N PRO A 414 -22.83 18.85 3.73
CA PRO A 414 -22.52 18.42 5.10
C PRO A 414 -21.50 17.28 5.25
N LYS A 415 -21.38 16.43 4.22
CA LYS A 415 -20.41 15.33 4.10
C LYS A 415 -19.11 15.70 3.37
N ALA A 416 -19.01 16.91 2.82
CA ALA A 416 -17.85 17.46 2.14
C ALA A 416 -17.19 18.54 3.00
N ARG A 417 -16.93 18.22 4.28
CA ARG A 417 -16.30 19.19 5.19
C ARG A 417 -14.89 19.52 4.68
N PRO A 418 -14.54 20.81 4.53
CA PRO A 418 -13.18 21.23 4.23
C PRO A 418 -12.19 20.63 5.24
N GLU A 419 -10.96 20.38 4.81
CA GLU A 419 -9.92 19.78 5.67
C GLU A 419 -9.55 20.65 6.89
N THR A 420 -9.92 21.94 6.89
CA THR A 420 -9.50 22.93 7.87
C THR A 420 -10.59 23.94 8.27
N VAL A 421 -10.39 24.51 9.46
CA VAL A 421 -10.84 25.83 9.93
C VAL A 421 -9.57 26.71 9.99
N ASP A 422 -9.61 27.95 9.49
CA ASP A 422 -8.52 28.98 9.49
C ASP A 422 -8.07 29.37 10.92
N SER A 423 -6.91 29.96 11.28
CA SER A 423 -5.71 30.54 10.61
C SER A 423 -4.67 30.94 11.68
N GLY A 424 -3.35 30.98 11.38
CA GLY A 424 -2.33 31.67 12.23
C GLY A 424 -0.93 31.78 11.56
N PRO A 425 -0.14 32.86 11.80
CA PRO A 425 1.05 33.18 10.99
C PRO A 425 2.32 32.43 11.43
N ALA A 426 3.18 32.10 10.46
CA ALA A 426 4.38 31.28 10.61
C ALA A 426 5.64 32.05 11.09
N PRO A 427 6.52 31.46 11.91
CA PRO A 427 7.88 31.96 12.15
C PRO A 427 8.97 31.15 11.40
N ALA A 428 10.19 31.74 11.37
CA ALA A 428 11.26 31.46 10.41
C ALA A 428 12.20 30.27 10.75
N VAL A 429 12.79 29.69 9.68
CA VAL A 429 13.45 28.37 9.65
C VAL A 429 14.99 28.48 9.61
N THR A 430 15.65 27.46 10.18
CA THR A 430 17.10 27.31 10.47
C THR A 430 18.00 26.93 9.28
N GLY A 431 17.50 26.97 8.05
CA GLY A 431 18.32 27.12 6.84
C GLY A 431 19.05 25.89 6.28
N ILE A 432 18.85 24.66 6.78
CA ILE A 432 19.36 23.44 6.10
C ILE A 432 18.28 22.36 6.07
N ASP A 433 17.83 22.02 4.86
CA ASP A 433 16.76 21.06 4.58
C ASP A 433 17.27 19.96 3.64
N TYR A 434 17.59 18.81 4.23
CA TYR A 434 18.06 17.61 3.53
C TYR A 434 17.00 17.04 2.55
N LEU A 435 15.71 17.21 2.83
CA LEU A 435 14.61 16.67 2.03
C LEU A 435 14.26 17.60 0.86
N ALA A 436 14.46 18.91 0.99
CA ALA A 436 14.45 19.85 -0.14
C ALA A 436 15.54 19.52 -1.16
N LEU A 437 16.72 19.06 -0.72
CA LEU A 437 17.79 18.60 -1.62
C LEU A 437 17.35 17.37 -2.43
N THR A 438 16.58 16.47 -1.82
CA THR A 438 16.01 15.30 -2.53
C THR A 438 14.90 15.70 -3.51
N ALA A 439 14.04 16.66 -3.14
CA ALA A 439 13.01 17.20 -4.03
C ALA A 439 13.61 17.96 -5.24
N ALA A 440 14.73 18.65 -5.03
CA ALA A 440 15.48 19.31 -6.09
C ALA A 440 16.08 18.29 -7.09
N ALA A 441 16.54 17.13 -6.61
CA ALA A 441 17.01 16.05 -7.47
C ALA A 441 15.90 15.46 -8.36
N HIS A 442 14.68 15.29 -7.83
CA HIS A 442 13.51 14.88 -8.63
C HIS A 442 13.13 15.92 -9.69
N HIS A 443 13.18 17.21 -9.35
CA HIS A 443 12.92 18.30 -10.29
C HIS A 443 13.98 18.39 -11.39
N GLU A 444 15.26 18.14 -11.05
CA GLU A 444 16.36 18.04 -12.00
C GLU A 444 16.16 16.87 -12.98
N GLN A 445 15.70 15.73 -12.47
CA GLN A 445 15.47 14.54 -13.27
C GLN A 445 14.28 14.71 -14.25
N LEU A 446 13.19 15.34 -13.81
CA LEU A 446 12.09 15.76 -14.70
C LEU A 446 12.57 16.72 -15.80
N ARG A 447 13.50 17.63 -15.48
CA ARG A 447 14.08 18.56 -16.45
C ARG A 447 14.97 17.87 -17.48
N GLN A 448 15.58 16.74 -17.12
CA GLN A 448 16.43 15.93 -18.00
C GLN A 448 15.59 15.01 -18.91
N ASP A 449 14.42 14.57 -18.42
CA ASP A 449 13.50 13.69 -19.16
C ASP A 449 12.58 14.48 -20.14
N GLU A 450 12.37 15.79 -19.95
CA GLU A 450 11.57 16.63 -20.88
C GLU A 450 12.35 17.02 -22.15
N ARG A 451 12.13 16.27 -23.25
CA ARG A 451 12.58 16.63 -24.61
C ARG A 451 11.85 17.82 -25.25
N ILE A 452 10.96 18.53 -24.55
CA ILE A 452 10.30 19.75 -25.03
C ILE A 452 10.10 20.71 -23.85
N GLY A 453 10.83 21.83 -23.83
CA GLY A 453 10.87 22.76 -22.70
C GLY A 453 9.66 23.69 -22.59
N TYR A 454 8.72 23.36 -21.71
CA TYR A 454 7.68 24.30 -21.26
C TYR A 454 8.13 25.24 -20.13
N HIS A 455 9.29 24.98 -19.51
CA HIS A 455 9.92 25.83 -18.49
C HIS A 455 10.21 27.28 -18.96
N ALA A 456 10.32 27.53 -20.27
CA ALA A 456 10.50 28.89 -20.80
C ALA A 456 9.28 29.81 -20.60
N LEU A 457 8.10 29.27 -20.27
CA LEU A 457 6.89 30.05 -20.03
C LEU A 457 6.73 30.53 -18.58
N TYR A 458 7.48 29.97 -17.63
CA TYR A 458 7.37 30.30 -16.22
C TYR A 458 8.75 30.41 -15.55
N GLY A 459 9.61 31.28 -16.09
CA GLY A 459 10.79 31.73 -15.37
C GLY A 459 10.42 32.55 -14.12
N PRO A 460 11.25 32.53 -13.06
CA PRO A 460 10.94 33.22 -11.81
C PRO A 460 10.87 34.73 -12.03
N ARG A 461 9.72 35.34 -11.73
CA ARG A 461 9.60 36.80 -11.57
C ARG A 461 10.37 37.22 -10.31
N THR A 462 11.65 37.55 -10.47
CA THR A 462 12.37 38.31 -9.47
C THR A 462 11.91 39.76 -9.52
N ASP A 463 11.41 40.22 -8.38
CA ASP A 463 11.13 41.61 -8.06
C ASP A 463 12.29 42.50 -8.50
N ARG A 464 12.05 43.36 -9.49
CA ARG A 464 12.90 44.52 -9.76
C ARG A 464 12.00 45.73 -9.80
N THR A 465 12.20 46.54 -8.77
CA THR A 465 11.94 47.97 -8.68
C THR A 465 11.96 48.63 -10.06
N ILE A 466 10.87 49.36 -10.30
CA ILE A 466 10.73 50.33 -11.38
C ILE A 466 11.84 51.37 -11.23
N ASP A 467 12.75 51.43 -12.21
CA ASP A 467 13.35 52.69 -12.66
C ASP A 467 13.92 52.56 -14.09
N ALA A 468 13.37 53.41 -14.97
CA ALA A 468 13.83 53.97 -16.24
C ALA A 468 14.93 53.28 -17.11
N VAL A 469 14.50 52.94 -18.34
CA VAL A 469 15.15 53.14 -19.66
C VAL A 469 16.46 52.39 -19.99
N SER A 470 16.36 51.38 -20.87
CA SER A 470 17.11 51.36 -22.15
C SER A 470 16.56 50.29 -23.11
N ASP A 471 16.18 50.73 -24.31
CA ASP A 471 15.90 49.89 -25.48
C ASP A 471 17.13 49.08 -25.92
N HIS A 472 16.85 47.91 -26.51
CA HIS A 472 17.75 46.99 -27.24
C HIS A 472 18.63 46.02 -26.43
N ALA A 473 18.10 44.82 -26.22
CA ALA A 473 18.91 43.60 -26.19
C ALA A 473 18.16 42.45 -26.89
N GLN A 474 18.59 42.12 -28.12
CA GLN A 474 18.14 40.94 -28.85
C GLN A 474 18.71 39.67 -28.20
N ILE A 475 17.85 38.66 -28.02
CA ILE A 475 18.24 37.31 -27.58
C ILE A 475 18.71 36.52 -28.82
N PRO A 476 19.88 35.87 -28.82
CA PRO A 476 20.37 35.11 -29.97
C PRO A 476 19.45 33.91 -30.29
N GLY A 477 18.95 33.86 -31.53
CA GLY A 477 18.24 32.70 -32.09
C GLY A 477 16.71 32.84 -32.24
N GLN A 478 16.13 33.99 -31.93
CA GLN A 478 14.70 34.23 -32.14
C GLN A 478 14.47 34.94 -33.49
N LEU A 479 13.73 34.30 -34.39
CA LEU A 479 13.21 34.94 -35.61
C LEU A 479 12.24 36.07 -35.20
N SER A 480 12.44 37.26 -35.75
CA SER A 480 11.59 38.42 -35.49
C SER A 480 10.36 38.37 -36.41
N ILE A 481 9.22 38.87 -35.93
CA ILE A 481 7.99 38.99 -36.72
C ILE A 481 8.12 39.97 -37.91
N THR A 482 9.25 40.69 -38.01
CA THR A 482 9.65 41.51 -39.15
C THR A 482 10.38 40.74 -40.26
N ASP A 483 10.73 39.48 -40.03
CA ASP A 483 11.45 38.63 -41.01
C ASP A 483 10.49 37.91 -41.99
N LEU A 484 9.18 38.18 -41.88
CA LEU A 484 8.17 37.75 -42.85
C LEU A 484 7.88 38.90 -43.81
N ASP A 485 8.76 39.11 -44.79
CA ASP A 485 8.47 39.97 -45.94
C ASP A 485 7.75 39.14 -47.03
N PRO A 486 6.49 39.44 -47.39
CA PRO A 486 5.78 38.76 -48.47
C PRO A 486 6.22 39.40 -49.80
N GLY A 487 7.42 39.10 -50.27
CA GLY A 487 8.00 39.92 -51.33
C GLY A 487 9.20 39.36 -52.07
N ASN A 488 9.28 38.05 -52.35
CA ASN A 488 10.13 37.59 -53.45
C ASN A 488 9.73 36.22 -54.02
N ALA A 489 8.60 36.18 -54.71
CA ALA A 489 8.32 35.15 -55.72
C ALA A 489 8.59 35.74 -57.10
N ALA A 490 9.87 35.93 -57.44
CA ALA A 490 10.30 36.12 -58.81
C ALA A 490 10.48 34.72 -59.43
N HIS A 491 9.38 34.14 -59.92
CA HIS A 491 9.46 33.10 -60.94
C HIS A 491 9.53 33.82 -62.29
N GLU A 492 10.67 33.65 -62.96
CA GLU A 492 10.89 34.07 -64.34
C GLU A 492 9.89 33.37 -65.28
N ASP A 493 8.99 34.13 -65.89
CA ASP A 493 8.27 33.71 -67.10
C ASP A 493 9.12 34.04 -68.33
N GLY A 494 9.63 33.00 -68.96
CA GLY A 494 10.15 33.04 -70.32
C GLY A 494 9.01 33.02 -71.35
N VAL A 495 8.82 34.15 -72.03
CA VAL A 495 8.55 34.34 -73.48
C VAL A 495 7.84 33.18 -74.22
N SER A 496 6.63 33.43 -74.75
CA SER A 496 6.41 33.67 -76.20
C SER A 496 4.92 33.69 -76.61
N ALA A 497 4.63 34.57 -77.58
CA ALA A 497 3.45 34.71 -78.46
C ALA A 497 2.18 35.39 -77.90
#